data_AF-A0AAD3CJU8-F1
#
_entry.id   AF-A0AAD3CJU8-F1
#
_cell.length_a   1.000
_cell.length_b   1.000
_cell.length_c   1.000
_cell.angle_alpha   90.00
_cell.angle_beta   90.00
_cell.angle_gamma   90.00
#
_symmetry.space_group_name_H-M   'P 1'
#
loop_
_entity.id
_entity.type
_entity.pdbx_description
1 polymer ?
#
loop_
_entity_poly.entity_id
_entity_poly.type
_entity_poly.pdbx_seq_one_letter_code
_entity_poly.pdbx_strand_id
1 'polypeptide(L)'
;MDHKNEDKDEDLEPVAGLSSASAIIALYLDKAKDPVSDSTSDSSSAALQPCIHPVFTHQCFENEVIPGYTPFPDETEKAFQLAFQQRKGKENENVPHSSFLEPYKSNASQYLRINVSIVPSCAYTNNISMKKKPIAETSTLSGQKRKATDENESSHEDTGNDDSTIIKMLSKALPPMKAPESIQLDKDGYLLEPIGESVASYNVASKDFIVTLASGKTPHINEYHQSIQNLALFFIENADGVDLTSDEGGGKWVVMYLFQKHSDDNVVRYSLAGYMTLFLFFSPFKKPVGGNIVRICQALILPPYQRQGHGKRLMDACYQYAKGDFDTILKEQSNIVEVNVEDPAPGFVQLRVAVDYHLLSKYKEEGDCSICEKYFKDGEYLLMNDADATNIGVQLRITKTQVQIAYEICKLSEKTKYLQKREDNIEAADKEEIEKKFRLMVKKRLNSLDKEDIGACATKIEKQAMLTKIYDETIAGYKKILKYTERSGVNRNAVNVD
;
A
#
# COMPACT_ATOMS: atom_id res chain seq x y z
N MET A 1 22.58 -35.33 43.24
CA MET A 1 23.28 -34.11 43.68
C MET A 1 23.88 -33.49 42.43
N ASP A 2 23.00 -32.96 41.58
CA ASP A 2 22.58 -31.55 41.56
C ASP A 2 23.68 -30.64 41.00
N HIS A 3 23.50 -30.21 39.75
CA HIS A 3 23.38 -28.80 39.42
C HIS A 3 22.78 -28.59 38.01
N LYS A 4 21.54 -28.08 38.02
CA LYS A 4 20.91 -27.11 37.11
C LYS A 4 21.55 -26.89 35.72
N ASN A 5 20.85 -27.31 34.68
CA ASN A 5 20.85 -26.59 33.40
C ASN A 5 19.57 -25.74 33.37
N GLU A 6 19.77 -24.43 33.31
CA GLU A 6 18.73 -23.42 33.17
C GLU A 6 18.09 -23.50 31.77
N ASP A 7 16.79 -23.30 31.77
CA ASP A 7 15.91 -23.19 30.61
C ASP A 7 16.47 -22.18 29.60
N LYS A 8 16.72 -22.67 28.38
CA LYS A 8 16.63 -21.84 27.19
C LYS A 8 15.27 -22.15 26.57
N ASP A 9 14.28 -21.35 26.96
CA ASP A 9 13.04 -21.22 26.21
C ASP A 9 13.41 -20.83 24.78
N GLU A 10 13.28 -21.81 23.88
CA GLU A 10 13.16 -21.55 22.46
C GLU A 10 11.85 -20.79 22.26
N ASP A 11 11.95 -19.56 21.76
CA ASP A 11 10.83 -18.72 21.31
C ASP A 11 10.06 -19.42 20.18
N LEU A 12 9.22 -20.39 20.54
CA LEU A 12 8.22 -21.01 19.67
C LEU A 12 6.98 -20.13 19.66
N GLU A 13 6.86 -19.28 18.64
CA GLU A 13 5.65 -18.50 18.39
C GLU A 13 4.41 -19.41 18.26
N PRO A 14 3.31 -19.12 18.99
CA PRO A 14 2.05 -19.86 18.87
C PRO A 14 1.29 -19.59 17.56
N VAL A 15 1.20 -20.61 16.69
CA VAL A 15 0.21 -20.67 15.61
C VAL A 15 -1.11 -21.22 16.16
N ALA A 16 -2.18 -20.40 16.23
CA ALA A 16 -3.60 -20.79 16.08
C ALA A 16 -4.57 -19.65 16.47
N GLY A 17 -5.59 -19.38 15.63
CA GLY A 17 -6.83 -18.73 16.09
C GLY A 17 -7.55 -17.78 15.11
N LEU A 18 -6.97 -17.55 13.95
CA LEU A 18 -7.46 -17.01 12.67
C LEU A 18 -6.19 -17.14 11.84
N SER A 19 -6.20 -17.82 10.70
CA SER A 19 -4.96 -17.85 9.96
C SER A 19 -4.55 -16.42 9.65
N SER A 20 -3.25 -16.12 9.73
CA SER A 20 -2.70 -14.81 9.34
C SER A 20 -3.07 -14.41 7.90
N ALA A 21 -3.78 -15.27 7.16
CA ALA A 21 -4.26 -15.07 5.82
C ALA A 21 -5.73 -14.59 5.71
N SER A 22 -6.59 -14.77 6.72
CA SER A 22 -7.98 -14.28 6.67
C SER A 22 -8.04 -12.78 6.98
N ALA A 23 -8.71 -12.00 6.13
CA ALA A 23 -8.84 -10.55 6.31
C ALA A 23 -10.22 -10.20 6.90
N ILE A 24 -10.22 -9.34 7.93
CA ILE A 24 -11.44 -8.72 8.46
C ILE A 24 -11.44 -7.24 8.12
N ILE A 25 -12.46 -6.79 7.39
CA ILE A 25 -12.74 -5.37 7.18
C ILE A 25 -13.76 -4.94 8.23
N ALA A 26 -13.39 -4.06 9.15
CA ALA A 26 -14.34 -3.44 10.07
C ALA A 26 -14.62 -1.99 9.64
N LEU A 27 -15.89 -1.67 9.36
CA LEU A 27 -16.35 -0.33 9.02
C LEU A 27 -17.14 0.25 10.20
N TYR A 28 -16.81 1.48 10.59
CA TYR A 28 -17.57 2.24 11.59
C TYR A 28 -18.30 3.38 10.91
N LEU A 29 -19.60 3.49 11.18
CA LEU A 29 -20.49 4.55 10.75
C LEU A 29 -21.02 5.25 12.01
N ASP A 30 -20.53 6.45 12.28
CA ASP A 30 -21.05 7.28 13.37
C ASP A 30 -22.31 8.01 12.92
N LYS A 31 -23.34 8.02 13.78
CA LYS A 31 -24.48 8.91 13.56
C LYS A 31 -24.02 10.33 13.87
N ALA A 32 -24.07 11.23 12.89
CA ALA A 32 -23.81 12.66 13.13
C ALA A 32 -24.67 13.12 14.31
N LYS A 33 -24.06 13.78 15.31
CA LYS A 33 -24.83 14.41 16.38
C LYS A 33 -25.83 15.37 15.73
N ASP A 34 -27.11 15.22 16.03
CA ASP A 34 -28.09 16.26 15.71
C ASP A 34 -27.56 17.58 16.29
N PRO A 35 -27.58 18.69 15.51
CA PRO A 35 -27.18 19.98 16.05
C PRO A 35 -28.10 20.27 17.24
N VAL A 36 -27.54 20.27 18.44
CA VAL A 36 -28.24 20.67 19.65
C VAL A 36 -28.79 22.06 19.38
N SER A 37 -30.11 22.19 19.44
CA SER A 37 -30.82 23.44 19.29
C SER A 37 -30.60 24.30 20.54
N ASP A 38 -29.38 24.81 20.72
CA ASP A 38 -29.14 25.94 21.62
C ASP A 38 -29.19 27.21 20.78
N SER A 39 -30.31 27.89 20.90
CA SER A 39 -30.52 29.24 20.41
C SER A 39 -29.50 30.17 21.06
N THR A 40 -28.44 30.54 20.35
CA THR A 40 -27.91 31.92 20.23
C THR A 40 -26.70 31.97 19.29
N SER A 41 -26.90 32.68 18.17
CA SER A 41 -25.97 33.47 17.34
C SER A 41 -24.56 32.97 16.97
N ASP A 42 -24.34 32.99 15.65
CA ASP A 42 -23.09 33.22 14.90
C ASP A 42 -21.96 32.18 14.96
N SER A 43 -21.95 31.29 13.96
CA SER A 43 -20.89 31.15 12.94
C SER A 43 -20.98 29.76 12.28
N SER A 44 -20.63 29.71 11.00
CA SER A 44 -20.67 28.55 10.08
C SER A 44 -20.42 27.19 10.75
N SER A 45 -21.49 26.44 11.04
CA SER A 45 -21.38 25.04 11.47
C SER A 45 -21.19 24.15 10.24
N ALA A 46 -19.96 23.71 10.00
CA ALA A 46 -19.71 22.56 9.13
C ALA A 46 -20.42 21.35 9.74
N ALA A 47 -21.49 20.87 9.09
CA ALA A 47 -22.11 19.61 9.45
C ALA A 47 -21.05 18.52 9.38
N LEU A 48 -20.75 17.87 10.50
CA LEU A 48 -19.85 16.71 10.56
C LEU A 48 -20.39 15.64 9.61
N GLN A 49 -19.72 15.43 8.48
CA GLN A 49 -20.05 14.36 7.57
C GLN A 49 -19.84 13.00 8.26
N PRO A 50 -20.72 12.01 8.01
CA PRO A 50 -20.49 10.65 8.47
C PRO A 50 -19.14 10.16 7.91
N CYS A 51 -18.18 9.91 8.79
CA CYS A 51 -16.87 9.44 8.41
C CYS A 51 -16.84 7.90 8.42
N ILE A 52 -16.45 7.29 7.30
CA ILE A 52 -16.16 5.86 7.25
C ILE A 52 -14.74 5.69 7.81
N HIS A 53 -14.61 4.92 8.89
CA HIS A 53 -13.31 4.56 9.44
C HIS A 53 -13.07 3.06 9.23
N PRO A 54 -12.46 2.65 8.10
CA PRO A 54 -12.09 1.25 7.93
C PRO A 54 -10.94 0.94 8.90
N VAL A 55 -11.18 0.07 9.87
CA VAL A 55 -10.16 -0.49 10.76
C VAL A 55 -9.94 -1.93 10.34
N PHE A 56 -8.75 -2.22 9.84
CA PHE A 56 -8.35 -3.59 9.53
C PHE A 56 -7.66 -4.16 10.76
N THR A 57 -8.14 -5.30 11.23
CA THR A 57 -7.57 -5.96 12.39
C THR A 57 -7.02 -7.31 11.97
N HIS A 58 -5.83 -7.29 11.37
CA HIS A 58 -4.92 -8.43 11.36
C HIS A 58 -3.82 -8.18 12.41
N GLN A 59 -3.11 -9.23 12.83
CA GLN A 59 -1.98 -9.09 13.75
C GLN A 59 -0.99 -8.07 13.20
N CYS A 60 -0.96 -6.86 13.77
CA CYS A 60 0.17 -5.96 13.59
C CYS A 60 1.39 -6.67 14.18
N PHE A 61 2.46 -6.77 13.38
CA PHE A 61 3.74 -7.25 13.87
C PHE A 61 4.29 -6.23 14.89
N GLU A 62 5.13 -6.70 15.81
CA GLU A 62 5.64 -5.96 16.98
C GLU A 62 6.41 -4.66 16.66
N ASN A 63 6.48 -4.23 15.39
CA ASN A 63 7.15 -3.01 14.94
C ASN A 63 6.45 -2.30 13.75
N GLU A 64 5.15 -2.53 13.51
CA GLU A 64 4.43 -1.91 12.39
C GLU A 64 4.03 -0.45 12.70
N VAL A 65 4.52 0.50 11.89
CA VAL A 65 4.05 1.90 11.90
C VAL A 65 3.64 2.29 10.49
N ILE A 66 2.37 2.65 10.31
CA ILE A 66 1.82 3.18 9.06
C ILE A 66 1.81 4.72 9.15
N PRO A 67 2.60 5.45 8.35
CA PRO A 67 2.56 6.91 8.34
C PRO A 67 1.19 7.42 7.89
N GLY A 68 0.51 8.19 8.75
CA GLY A 68 -0.86 8.70 8.52
C GLY A 68 -1.97 7.90 9.20
N TYR A 69 -1.63 6.80 9.86
CA TYR A 69 -2.54 6.00 10.68
C TYR A 69 -1.99 5.97 12.11
N THR A 70 -2.82 6.33 13.08
CA THR A 70 -2.49 6.18 14.50
C THR A 70 -3.08 4.85 14.95
N PRO A 71 -2.27 3.82 15.23
CA PRO A 71 -2.79 2.64 15.92
C PRO A 71 -3.33 3.07 17.29
N PHE A 72 -4.27 2.27 17.82
CA PHE A 72 -4.88 2.51 19.13
C PHE A 72 -3.81 2.78 20.21
N PRO A 73 -4.13 3.52 21.29
CA PRO A 73 -3.20 3.70 22.39
C PRO A 73 -2.66 2.34 22.88
N ASP A 74 -1.34 2.27 23.13
CA ASP A 74 -0.53 1.08 23.49
C ASP A 74 -1.20 0.04 24.41
N GLU A 75 -2.10 0.47 25.30
CA GLU A 75 -2.83 -0.42 26.22
C GLU A 75 -3.82 -1.36 25.50
N THR A 76 -4.39 -0.91 24.38
CA THR A 76 -5.38 -1.69 23.61
C THR A 76 -4.70 -2.80 22.84
N GLU A 77 -3.53 -2.50 22.25
CA GLU A 77 -2.70 -3.44 21.49
C GLU A 77 -2.15 -4.55 22.40
N LYS A 78 -1.65 -4.20 23.59
CA LYS A 78 -1.24 -5.18 24.60
C LYS A 78 -2.39 -6.07 25.07
N ALA A 79 -3.60 -5.52 25.19
CA ALA A 79 -4.79 -6.29 25.53
C ALA A 79 -5.19 -7.29 24.43
N PHE A 80 -5.01 -6.93 23.15
CA PHE A 80 -5.23 -7.86 22.02
C PHE A 80 -4.20 -9.00 22.01
N GLN A 81 -2.92 -8.70 22.20
CA GLN A 81 -1.85 -9.71 22.22
C GLN A 81 -1.98 -10.68 23.42
N LEU A 82 -2.27 -10.16 24.61
CA LEU A 82 -2.45 -10.98 25.82
C LEU A 82 -3.69 -11.90 25.71
N ALA A 83 -4.78 -11.40 25.12
CA ALA A 83 -6.00 -12.18 24.91
C ALA A 83 -5.82 -13.28 23.85
N PHE A 84 -4.99 -13.04 22.82
CA PHE A 84 -4.61 -14.06 21.83
C PHE A 84 -3.83 -15.21 22.48
N GLN A 85 -2.82 -14.89 23.29
CA GLN A 85 -2.03 -15.89 24.03
C GLN A 85 -2.89 -16.75 24.97
N GLN A 86 -3.94 -16.17 25.57
CA GLN A 86 -4.86 -16.87 26.49
C GLN A 86 -5.86 -17.83 25.80
N ARG A 87 -6.02 -17.77 24.47
CA ARG A 87 -6.98 -18.59 23.71
C ARG A 87 -6.37 -19.77 22.94
N LYS A 88 -5.06 -20.00 23.07
CA LYS A 88 -4.39 -21.19 22.51
C LYS A 88 -5.11 -22.46 23.01
N GLY A 89 -5.97 -23.05 22.18
CA GLY A 89 -6.63 -24.34 22.43
C GLY A 89 -8.09 -24.36 22.95
N LYS A 90 -8.92 -23.31 22.80
CA LYS A 90 -10.37 -23.39 23.11
C LYS A 90 -11.27 -22.90 21.97
N GLU A 91 -12.32 -23.68 21.73
CA GLU A 91 -13.16 -23.80 20.53
C GLU A 91 -13.81 -22.53 19.91
N ASN A 92 -14.20 -22.74 18.64
CA ASN A 92 -15.12 -22.03 17.74
C ASN A 92 -14.52 -20.91 16.86
N GLU A 93 -14.11 -21.31 15.64
CA GLU A 93 -13.38 -20.56 14.61
C GLU A 93 -14.15 -19.39 13.94
N ASN A 94 -15.42 -19.17 14.31
CA ASN A 94 -16.31 -18.23 13.63
C ASN A 94 -16.79 -17.03 14.49
N VAL A 95 -16.20 -16.78 15.66
CA VAL A 95 -16.66 -15.71 16.57
C VAL A 95 -15.56 -14.67 16.86
N PRO A 96 -15.71 -13.41 16.39
CA PRO A 96 -14.76 -12.32 16.69
C PRO A 96 -14.65 -12.04 18.20
N HIS A 97 -13.43 -11.76 18.68
CA HIS A 97 -13.13 -11.43 20.09
C HIS A 97 -13.86 -10.16 20.59
N SER A 98 -14.03 -9.98 21.91
CA SER A 98 -14.73 -8.84 22.51
C SER A 98 -13.97 -7.51 22.44
N SER A 99 -12.63 -7.53 22.38
CA SER A 99 -11.80 -6.34 22.12
C SER A 99 -11.93 -5.83 20.67
N PHE A 100 -12.27 -6.75 19.75
CA PHE A 100 -13.19 -6.53 18.64
C PHE A 100 -14.09 -5.30 18.84
N LEU A 101 -15.00 -5.44 19.80
CA LEU A 101 -16.31 -4.80 19.89
C LEU A 101 -16.28 -3.35 20.39
N GLU A 102 -15.18 -2.89 20.97
CA GLU A 102 -15.09 -1.57 21.57
C GLU A 102 -13.73 -0.88 21.30
N PRO A 103 -13.54 -0.27 20.12
CA PRO A 103 -12.29 0.44 19.80
C PRO A 103 -12.31 1.90 20.26
N TYR A 104 -13.46 2.42 20.67
CA TYR A 104 -13.62 3.81 21.08
C TYR A 104 -14.41 3.88 22.39
N LYS A 105 -13.72 4.19 23.48
CA LYS A 105 -14.34 4.84 24.65
C LYS A 105 -14.55 6.33 24.34
N SER A 106 -15.20 6.64 23.21
CA SER A 106 -15.96 7.88 23.13
C SER A 106 -17.21 7.64 23.98
N ASN A 107 -17.30 8.31 25.12
CA ASN A 107 -18.44 8.17 26.03
C ASN A 107 -19.79 8.64 25.44
N ALA A 108 -19.87 9.00 24.14
CA ALA A 108 -21.04 9.70 23.60
C ALA A 108 -21.41 9.44 22.11
N SER A 109 -20.81 8.49 21.40
CA SER A 109 -21.14 8.26 19.97
C SER A 109 -22.00 7.01 19.76
N GLN A 110 -23.20 7.17 19.18
CA GLN A 110 -23.93 6.06 18.57
C GLN A 110 -23.19 5.65 17.29
N TYR A 111 -22.73 4.39 17.24
CA TYR A 111 -22.07 3.85 16.05
C TYR A 111 -22.74 2.58 15.55
N LEU A 112 -22.74 2.43 14.22
CA LEU A 112 -23.00 1.19 13.52
C LEU A 112 -21.66 0.61 13.07
N ARG A 113 -21.38 -0.62 13.50
CA ARG A 113 -20.20 -1.36 13.08
C ARG A 113 -20.56 -2.49 12.14
N ILE A 114 -19.82 -2.61 11.06
CA ILE A 114 -19.99 -3.66 10.06
C ILE A 114 -18.67 -4.44 9.97
N ASN A 115 -18.69 -5.74 10.23
CA ASN A 115 -17.54 -6.62 10.07
C ASN A 115 -17.76 -7.52 8.87
N VAL A 116 -16.81 -7.48 7.94
CA VAL A 116 -16.76 -8.34 6.76
C VAL A 116 -15.59 -9.30 6.94
N SER A 117 -15.87 -10.60 6.88
CA SER A 117 -14.85 -11.65 6.92
C SER A 117 -14.61 -12.15 5.51
N ILE A 118 -13.35 -12.09 5.08
CA ILE A 118 -12.90 -12.49 3.75
C ILE A 118 -11.98 -13.69 3.90
N VAL A 119 -12.13 -14.68 3.03
CA VAL A 119 -11.29 -15.89 3.06
C VAL A 119 -9.84 -15.62 2.64
N PRO A 120 -8.88 -16.50 2.97
CA PRO A 120 -7.46 -16.36 2.60
C PRO A 120 -7.17 -16.10 1.12
N SER A 121 -7.92 -16.72 0.22
CA SER A 121 -7.81 -16.48 -1.23
C SER A 121 -8.31 -15.11 -1.67
N CYS A 122 -9.05 -14.41 -0.80
CA CYS A 122 -9.87 -13.24 -1.08
C CYS A 122 -10.98 -13.44 -2.12
N ALA A 123 -11.16 -14.66 -2.65
CA ALA A 123 -12.06 -14.94 -3.76
C ALA A 123 -13.55 -14.78 -3.40
N TYR A 124 -13.89 -14.75 -2.11
CA TYR A 124 -15.25 -14.50 -1.66
C TYR A 124 -15.33 -13.95 -0.23
N THR A 125 -16.47 -13.36 0.08
CA THR A 125 -16.86 -12.92 1.41
C THR A 125 -17.53 -14.09 2.15
N ASN A 126 -16.97 -14.49 3.29
CA ASN A 126 -17.49 -15.57 4.11
C ASN A 126 -18.67 -15.12 4.99
N ASN A 127 -18.57 -13.94 5.60
CA ASN A 127 -19.59 -13.44 6.54
C ASN A 127 -19.63 -11.91 6.57
N ILE A 128 -20.83 -11.33 6.71
CA ILE A 128 -21.06 -9.91 6.98
C ILE A 128 -21.92 -9.82 8.25
N SER A 129 -21.42 -9.15 9.28
CA SER A 129 -22.16 -8.93 10.52
C SER A 129 -22.25 -7.45 10.86
N MET A 130 -23.40 -7.02 11.37
CA MET A 130 -23.66 -5.64 11.79
C MET A 130 -23.94 -5.59 13.29
N LYS A 131 -23.37 -4.62 14.00
CA LYS A 131 -23.60 -4.37 15.43
C LYS A 131 -23.86 -2.88 15.65
N LYS A 132 -24.99 -2.55 16.29
CA LYS A 132 -25.36 -1.19 16.68
C LYS A 132 -25.14 -1.02 18.18
N LYS A 133 -24.55 0.10 18.62
CA LYS A 133 -24.53 0.47 20.04
C LYS A 133 -25.78 1.31 20.36
N PRO A 134 -26.73 0.84 21.20
CA PRO A 134 -27.91 1.61 21.57
C PRO A 134 -27.55 2.77 22.51
N ILE A 135 -28.40 3.81 22.52
CA ILE A 135 -28.33 4.93 23.47
C ILE A 135 -28.47 4.34 24.88
N ALA A 136 -27.53 4.64 25.78
CA ALA A 136 -27.74 4.35 27.19
C ALA A 136 -28.87 5.28 27.69
N GLU A 137 -30.08 4.74 27.86
CA GLU A 137 -31.14 5.45 28.56
C GLU A 137 -30.65 5.77 29.98
N THR A 138 -30.36 7.04 30.25
CA THR A 138 -30.12 7.50 31.61
C THR A 138 -31.40 7.31 32.40
N SER A 139 -31.45 6.23 33.17
CA SER A 139 -32.45 5.97 34.19
C SER A 139 -32.52 7.16 35.15
N THR A 140 -33.61 7.91 35.12
CA THR A 140 -34.00 8.78 36.22
C THR A 140 -35.26 8.24 36.87
N LEU A 141 -35.08 7.80 38.12
CA LEU A 141 -36.15 7.55 39.08
C LEU A 141 -36.94 8.85 39.34
N SER A 142 -38.25 8.84 39.12
CA SER A 142 -39.24 9.27 40.12
C SER A 142 -40.66 9.06 39.57
N GLY A 143 -41.53 8.49 40.41
CA GLY A 143 -42.81 7.96 39.99
C GLY A 143 -43.89 9.01 39.75
N GLN A 144 -44.92 8.60 39.02
CA GLN A 144 -46.32 8.83 39.35
C GLN A 144 -47.21 7.89 38.55
N LYS A 145 -48.02 7.09 39.26
CA LYS A 145 -49.15 6.33 38.71
C LYS A 145 -50.12 7.30 38.02
N ARG A 146 -50.42 7.12 36.73
CA ARG A 146 -51.73 7.48 36.16
C ARG A 146 -52.23 6.42 35.17
N LYS A 147 -53.46 6.00 35.50
CA LYS A 147 -54.49 5.20 34.82
C LYS A 147 -54.43 5.07 33.30
N ALA A 148 -54.75 3.85 32.85
CA ALA A 148 -55.15 3.48 31.50
C ALA A 148 -56.43 4.21 31.06
N THR A 149 -56.43 4.65 29.79
CA THR A 149 -57.61 4.79 28.93
C THR A 149 -57.18 4.55 27.49
N ASP A 150 -58.06 3.85 26.78
CA ASP A 150 -57.98 3.30 25.43
C ASP A 150 -57.81 4.31 24.28
N GLU A 151 -57.39 3.73 23.14
CA GLU A 151 -57.66 4.10 21.75
C GLU A 151 -57.09 5.43 21.20
N ASN A 152 -56.02 5.32 20.39
CA ASN A 152 -56.13 5.64 18.97
C ASN A 152 -54.93 5.15 18.16
N GLU A 153 -55.24 4.48 17.05
CA GLU A 153 -54.33 4.21 15.94
C GLU A 153 -53.69 5.51 15.44
N SER A 154 -52.36 5.58 15.47
CA SER A 154 -51.62 6.44 14.55
C SER A 154 -50.37 5.69 14.11
N SER A 155 -50.47 5.11 12.91
CA SER A 155 -49.38 4.78 11.99
C SER A 155 -47.97 4.86 12.58
N HIS A 156 -47.50 3.74 13.13
CA HIS A 156 -46.07 3.44 13.04
C HIS A 156 -45.75 3.32 11.55
N GLU A 157 -45.21 4.39 10.96
CA GLU A 157 -44.45 4.27 9.72
C GLU A 157 -43.30 3.31 9.99
N ASP A 158 -43.47 2.12 9.42
CA ASP A 158 -42.50 1.05 9.31
C ASP A 158 -41.20 1.62 8.73
N THR A 159 -40.18 1.79 9.57
CA THR A 159 -38.82 2.14 9.15
C THR A 159 -38.24 0.95 8.39
N GLY A 160 -38.63 0.82 7.12
CA GLY A 160 -38.15 -0.19 6.20
C GLY A 160 -36.62 -0.17 6.09
N ASN A 161 -36.00 -1.09 6.81
CA ASN A 161 -34.81 -1.85 6.42
C ASN A 161 -33.56 -1.08 5.95
N ASP A 162 -33.14 -0.08 6.71
CA ASP A 162 -31.85 0.64 6.55
C ASP A 162 -30.65 -0.33 6.50
N ASP A 163 -30.65 -1.36 7.35
CA ASP A 163 -29.55 -2.34 7.42
C ASP A 163 -29.43 -3.19 6.14
N SER A 164 -30.54 -3.66 5.58
CA SER A 164 -30.49 -4.40 4.30
C SER A 164 -29.99 -3.54 3.15
N THR A 165 -30.28 -2.25 3.19
CA THR A 165 -29.85 -1.31 2.16
C THR A 165 -28.35 -1.09 2.24
N ILE A 166 -27.82 -0.92 3.45
CA ILE A 166 -26.37 -0.82 3.70
C ILE A 166 -25.65 -2.11 3.27
N ILE A 167 -26.15 -3.29 3.65
CA ILE A 167 -25.57 -4.58 3.22
C ILE A 167 -25.58 -4.69 1.69
N LYS A 168 -26.69 -4.31 1.05
CA LYS A 168 -26.83 -4.35 -0.42
C LYS A 168 -25.91 -3.36 -1.14
N MET A 169 -25.61 -2.22 -0.53
CA MET A 169 -24.64 -1.27 -1.07
C MET A 169 -23.22 -1.80 -0.90
N LEU A 170 -22.89 -2.31 0.29
CA LEU A 170 -21.57 -2.90 0.57
C LEU A 170 -21.28 -4.13 -0.28
N SER A 171 -22.27 -5.00 -0.53
CA SER A 171 -22.09 -6.19 -1.36
C SER A 171 -21.68 -5.85 -2.80
N LYS A 172 -21.91 -4.61 -3.28
CA LYS A 172 -21.41 -4.15 -4.58
C LYS A 172 -19.92 -3.83 -4.56
N ALA A 173 -19.38 -3.47 -3.39
CA ALA A 173 -17.99 -3.07 -3.19
C ALA A 173 -17.15 -4.17 -2.53
N LEU A 174 -17.72 -5.35 -2.26
CA LEU A 174 -17.01 -6.47 -1.63
C LEU A 174 -16.78 -7.61 -2.64
N PRO A 175 -15.87 -8.55 -2.33
CA PRO A 175 -15.82 -9.83 -3.02
C PRO A 175 -17.18 -10.53 -3.00
N PRO A 176 -17.49 -11.35 -4.02
CA PRO A 176 -18.77 -12.06 -4.11
C PRO A 176 -18.97 -12.96 -2.88
N MET A 177 -20.22 -13.35 -2.57
CA MET A 177 -20.50 -14.23 -1.42
C MET A 177 -20.13 -15.71 -1.67
N LYS A 178 -19.84 -16.08 -2.91
CA LYS A 178 -19.43 -17.43 -3.29
C LYS A 178 -18.17 -17.35 -4.12
N ALA A 179 -17.29 -18.32 -3.90
CA ALA A 179 -16.12 -18.50 -4.75
C ALA A 179 -16.56 -18.75 -6.20
N PRO A 180 -15.82 -18.21 -7.17
CA PRO A 180 -16.00 -18.61 -8.57
C PRO A 180 -15.72 -20.10 -8.79
N GLU A 181 -16.47 -20.75 -9.67
CA GLU A 181 -16.44 -22.22 -9.84
C GLU A 181 -15.10 -22.73 -10.40
N SER A 182 -14.40 -21.89 -11.18
CA SER A 182 -13.10 -22.25 -11.75
C SER A 182 -11.95 -22.25 -10.75
N ILE A 183 -12.17 -21.77 -9.52
CA ILE A 183 -11.13 -21.60 -8.52
C ILE A 183 -11.23 -22.71 -7.48
N GLN A 184 -10.17 -23.50 -7.40
CA GLN A 184 -10.08 -24.58 -6.43
C GLN A 184 -9.61 -24.04 -5.08
N LEU A 185 -10.51 -24.12 -4.11
CA LEU A 185 -10.25 -23.75 -2.73
C LEU A 185 -10.36 -24.95 -1.81
N ASP A 186 -9.58 -24.95 -0.74
CA ASP A 186 -9.81 -25.89 0.34
C ASP A 186 -10.97 -25.47 1.26
N LYS A 187 -11.25 -26.30 2.27
CA LYS A 187 -12.32 -26.06 3.25
C LYS A 187 -12.17 -24.76 4.04
N ASP A 188 -10.94 -24.24 4.13
CA ASP A 188 -10.59 -23.05 4.91
C ASP A 188 -10.47 -21.80 4.00
N GLY A 189 -10.77 -21.96 2.70
CA GLY A 189 -10.83 -20.89 1.71
C GLY A 189 -9.48 -20.47 1.13
N TYR A 190 -8.45 -21.29 1.28
CA TYR A 190 -7.16 -21.13 0.63
C TYR A 190 -7.15 -21.63 -0.80
N LEU A 191 -6.34 -21.02 -1.64
CA LEU A 191 -6.02 -21.54 -2.96
C LEU A 191 -5.17 -22.80 -2.85
N LEU A 192 -5.53 -23.86 -3.58
CA LEU A 192 -4.72 -25.07 -3.70
C LEU A 192 -3.55 -24.89 -4.68
N GLU A 193 -3.71 -24.00 -5.65
CA GLU A 193 -2.68 -23.60 -6.62
C GLU A 193 -2.69 -22.08 -6.77
N PRO A 194 -1.53 -21.44 -6.99
CA PRO A 194 -1.49 -20.00 -7.16
C PRO A 194 -2.05 -19.61 -8.52
N ILE A 195 -2.66 -18.42 -8.59
CA ILE A 195 -3.26 -17.94 -9.83
C ILE A 195 -2.17 -17.34 -10.73
N GLY A 196 -2.03 -17.86 -11.95
CA GLY A 196 -1.00 -17.46 -12.91
C GLY A 196 0.31 -18.24 -12.76
N GLU A 197 1.31 -17.87 -13.55
CA GLU A 197 2.58 -18.59 -13.64
C GLU A 197 3.64 -18.00 -12.71
N SER A 198 4.31 -18.82 -11.91
CA SER A 198 5.32 -18.34 -10.95
C SER A 198 6.54 -17.73 -11.64
N VAL A 199 6.88 -16.49 -11.30
CA VAL A 199 8.03 -15.75 -11.84
C VAL A 199 9.12 -15.48 -10.81
N ALA A 200 8.76 -15.45 -9.52
CA ALA A 200 9.73 -15.30 -8.44
C ALA A 200 9.22 -15.96 -7.16
N SER A 201 10.15 -16.39 -6.32
CA SER A 201 9.87 -16.83 -4.95
C SER A 201 10.90 -16.26 -3.99
N TYR A 202 10.50 -16.02 -2.75
CA TYR A 202 11.39 -15.48 -1.72
C TYR A 202 10.83 -15.76 -0.33
N ASN A 203 11.72 -15.70 0.67
CA ASN A 203 11.35 -15.82 2.08
C ASN A 203 11.52 -14.47 2.79
N VAL A 204 10.57 -14.12 3.67
CA VAL A 204 10.66 -12.98 4.60
C VAL A 204 10.13 -13.44 5.95
N ALA A 205 10.91 -13.27 7.01
CA ALA A 205 10.51 -13.64 8.38
C ALA A 205 9.96 -15.07 8.46
N SER A 206 10.69 -16.03 7.86
CA SER A 206 10.34 -17.45 7.81
C SER A 206 9.03 -17.77 7.07
N LYS A 207 8.46 -16.81 6.33
CA LYS A 207 7.29 -17.01 5.49
C LYS A 207 7.69 -16.98 4.02
N ASP A 208 7.20 -17.97 3.28
CA ASP A 208 7.44 -18.08 1.85
C ASP A 208 6.41 -17.27 1.06
N PHE A 209 6.90 -16.57 0.04
CA PHE A 209 6.08 -15.79 -0.87
C PHE A 209 6.44 -16.10 -2.31
N ILE A 210 5.44 -16.03 -3.17
CA ILE A 210 5.60 -16.21 -4.61
C ILE A 210 4.95 -15.06 -5.36
N VAL A 211 5.62 -14.60 -6.42
CA VAL A 211 5.06 -13.66 -7.38
C VAL A 211 4.70 -14.46 -8.62
N THR A 212 3.47 -14.30 -9.09
CA THR A 212 3.02 -14.91 -10.34
C THR A 212 2.70 -13.84 -11.38
N LEU A 213 2.70 -14.26 -12.65
CA LEU A 213 2.39 -13.45 -13.82
C LEU A 213 1.23 -14.08 -14.57
N ALA A 214 0.22 -13.28 -14.90
CA ALA A 214 -1.01 -13.76 -15.51
C ALA A 214 -1.45 -12.87 -16.67
N SER A 215 -1.91 -13.48 -17.75
CA SER A 215 -2.59 -12.77 -18.85
C SER A 215 -4.05 -12.52 -18.50
N GLY A 216 -4.52 -11.29 -18.70
CA GLY A 216 -5.93 -10.93 -18.53
C GLY A 216 -6.87 -11.65 -19.50
N LYS A 217 -6.36 -12.17 -20.61
CA LYS A 217 -7.13 -12.92 -21.61
C LYS A 217 -7.48 -14.35 -21.16
N THR A 218 -6.82 -14.87 -20.12
CA THR A 218 -7.09 -16.21 -19.61
C THR A 218 -8.39 -16.18 -18.77
N PRO A 219 -9.44 -16.95 -19.12
CA PRO A 219 -10.75 -16.83 -18.48
C PRO A 219 -10.75 -16.94 -16.95
N HIS A 220 -10.05 -17.93 -16.38
CA HIS A 220 -9.99 -18.11 -14.92
C HIS A 220 -9.24 -16.96 -14.21
N ILE A 221 -8.33 -16.26 -14.91
CA ILE A 221 -7.62 -15.09 -14.36
C ILE A 221 -8.59 -13.93 -14.22
N ASN A 222 -9.39 -13.70 -15.26
CA ASN A 222 -10.42 -12.66 -15.22
C ASN A 222 -11.45 -12.96 -14.14
N GLU A 223 -11.92 -14.21 -14.04
CA GLU A 223 -12.88 -14.62 -13.02
C GLU A 223 -12.35 -14.42 -11.59
N TYR A 224 -11.08 -14.81 -11.33
CA TYR A 224 -10.44 -14.52 -10.05
C TYR A 224 -10.27 -13.02 -9.80
N HIS A 225 -9.81 -12.26 -10.79
CA HIS A 225 -9.59 -10.83 -10.61
C HIS A 225 -10.90 -10.08 -10.33
N GLN A 226 -11.98 -10.41 -11.03
CA GLN A 226 -13.33 -9.90 -10.76
C GLN A 226 -13.77 -10.15 -9.31
N SER A 227 -13.37 -11.27 -8.73
CA SER A 227 -13.69 -11.57 -7.33
C SER A 227 -12.93 -10.72 -6.31
N ILE A 228 -11.74 -10.22 -6.64
CA ILE A 228 -10.87 -9.49 -5.70
C ILE A 228 -10.69 -7.99 -5.99
N GLN A 229 -10.97 -7.52 -7.22
CA GLN A 229 -10.61 -6.16 -7.65
C GLN A 229 -11.29 -5.06 -6.83
N ASN A 230 -12.48 -5.35 -6.30
CA ASN A 230 -13.20 -4.42 -5.43
C ASN A 230 -12.44 -4.11 -4.13
N LEU A 231 -11.46 -4.93 -3.74
CA LEU A 231 -10.57 -4.60 -2.62
C LEU A 231 -9.82 -3.29 -2.86
N ALA A 232 -9.49 -2.94 -4.11
CA ALA A 232 -8.84 -1.67 -4.42
C ALA A 232 -9.64 -0.45 -3.97
N LEU A 233 -10.98 -0.51 -4.00
CA LEU A 233 -11.87 0.60 -3.60
C LEU A 233 -11.66 1.03 -2.14
N PHE A 234 -11.13 0.16 -1.29
CA PHE A 234 -10.85 0.47 0.12
C PHE A 234 -9.47 1.07 0.36
N PHE A 235 -8.55 1.01 -0.61
CA PHE A 235 -7.13 1.31 -0.42
C PHE A 235 -6.55 2.28 -1.44
N ILE A 236 -7.25 2.50 -2.55
CA ILE A 236 -6.83 3.36 -3.66
C ILE A 236 -7.97 4.34 -3.91
N GLU A 237 -7.73 5.62 -3.66
CA GLU A 237 -8.73 6.70 -3.68
C GLU A 237 -9.51 6.79 -5.00
N ASN A 238 -8.80 6.65 -6.13
CA ASN A 238 -9.37 6.72 -7.48
C ASN A 238 -9.48 5.33 -8.13
N ALA A 239 -9.60 4.25 -7.35
CA ALA A 239 -9.78 2.93 -7.94
C ALA A 239 -11.12 2.81 -8.66
N ASP A 240 -11.08 2.14 -9.80
CA ASP A 240 -12.25 1.70 -10.55
C ASP A 240 -12.03 0.25 -11.02
N GLY A 241 -13.11 -0.39 -11.48
CA GLY A 241 -13.05 -1.75 -12.00
C GLY A 241 -12.18 -1.85 -13.25
N VAL A 242 -11.47 -2.96 -13.38
CA VAL A 242 -10.63 -3.27 -14.55
C VAL A 242 -11.23 -4.47 -15.28
N ASP A 243 -11.59 -4.27 -16.55
CA ASP A 243 -11.90 -5.37 -17.46
C ASP A 243 -10.61 -5.90 -18.09
N LEU A 244 -10.08 -6.98 -17.51
CA LEU A 244 -8.86 -7.63 -17.98
C LEU A 244 -9.00 -8.23 -19.38
N THR A 245 -10.21 -8.47 -19.86
CA THR A 245 -10.47 -9.05 -21.19
C THR A 245 -10.63 -7.99 -22.27
N SER A 246 -10.76 -6.72 -21.88
CA SER A 246 -10.90 -5.61 -22.80
C SER A 246 -9.63 -5.39 -23.61
N ASP A 247 -9.79 -5.33 -24.92
CA ASP A 247 -8.78 -4.88 -25.89
C ASP A 247 -8.97 -3.38 -26.22
N GLU A 248 -9.83 -2.66 -25.48
CA GLU A 248 -10.03 -1.22 -25.67
C GLU A 248 -8.71 -0.45 -25.52
N GLY A 249 -8.53 0.60 -26.33
CA GLY A 249 -7.27 1.33 -26.41
C GLY A 249 -6.13 0.56 -27.11
N GLY A 250 -6.40 -0.63 -27.65
CA GLY A 250 -5.42 -1.44 -28.41
C GLY A 250 -4.30 -2.01 -27.56
N GLY A 251 -4.50 -2.06 -26.24
CA GLY A 251 -3.55 -2.63 -25.28
C GLY A 251 -4.02 -3.99 -24.76
N LYS A 252 -3.26 -4.52 -23.80
CA LYS A 252 -3.54 -5.81 -23.16
C LYS A 252 -3.28 -5.72 -21.67
N TRP A 253 -4.09 -6.43 -20.90
CA TRP A 253 -3.92 -6.52 -19.46
C TRP A 253 -3.06 -7.71 -19.05
N VAL A 254 -2.15 -7.44 -18.13
CA VAL A 254 -1.34 -8.41 -17.41
C VAL A 254 -1.50 -8.12 -15.93
N VAL A 255 -1.51 -9.17 -15.11
CA VAL A 255 -1.58 -9.01 -13.65
C VAL A 255 -0.41 -9.74 -13.03
N MET A 256 0.27 -9.07 -12.10
CA MET A 256 1.19 -9.73 -11.19
C MET A 256 0.50 -9.95 -9.85
N TYR A 257 0.38 -11.20 -9.42
CA TYR A 257 -0.14 -11.51 -8.09
C TYR A 257 1.01 -11.80 -7.13
N LEU A 258 0.78 -11.52 -5.86
CA LEU A 258 1.64 -11.90 -4.76
C LEU A 258 0.85 -12.82 -3.83
N PHE A 259 1.37 -14.02 -3.60
CA PHE A 259 0.80 -14.97 -2.67
C PHE A 259 1.79 -15.27 -1.54
N GLN A 260 1.28 -15.44 -0.32
CA GLN A 260 2.00 -16.20 0.71
C GLN A 260 1.74 -17.69 0.46
N LYS A 261 2.82 -18.47 0.46
CA LYS A 261 2.78 -19.92 0.39
C LYS A 261 2.79 -20.48 1.82
N HIS A 262 1.86 -21.38 2.10
CA HIS A 262 1.75 -22.10 3.36
C HIS A 262 2.05 -23.57 3.09
N SER A 263 2.87 -24.19 3.93
CA SER A 263 3.26 -25.59 3.80
C SER A 263 3.04 -26.27 5.14
N ASP A 264 1.79 -26.59 5.43
CA ASP A 264 1.36 -27.24 6.67
C ASP A 264 0.87 -28.66 6.35
N ASP A 265 1.26 -29.65 7.16
CA ASP A 265 0.76 -31.03 7.06
C ASP A 265 0.87 -31.70 5.67
N ASN A 266 1.97 -31.44 4.94
CA ASN A 266 2.19 -31.88 3.54
C ASN A 266 1.18 -31.34 2.52
N VAL A 267 0.37 -30.34 2.87
CA VAL A 267 -0.53 -29.65 1.95
C VAL A 267 0.02 -28.26 1.66
N VAL A 268 0.25 -27.97 0.39
CA VAL A 268 0.65 -26.63 -0.04
C VAL A 268 -0.61 -25.80 -0.31
N ARG A 269 -0.67 -24.61 0.28
CA ARG A 269 -1.79 -23.68 0.16
C ARG A 269 -1.29 -22.27 -0.12
N TYR A 270 -2.16 -21.43 -0.66
CA TYR A 270 -1.82 -20.05 -1.00
C TYR A 270 -2.88 -19.07 -0.50
N SER A 271 -2.41 -17.94 0.04
CA SER A 271 -3.26 -16.79 0.36
C SER A 271 -2.81 -15.56 -0.41
N LEU A 272 -3.77 -14.73 -0.81
CA LEU A 272 -3.46 -13.49 -1.52
C LEU A 272 -2.81 -12.50 -0.54
N ALA A 273 -1.69 -11.92 -0.95
CA ALA A 273 -1.00 -10.87 -0.21
C ALA A 273 -1.01 -9.52 -0.95
N GLY A 274 -1.22 -9.53 -2.26
CA GLY A 274 -1.38 -8.31 -3.06
C GLY A 274 -1.41 -8.59 -4.55
N TYR A 275 -1.57 -7.53 -5.35
CA TYR A 275 -1.48 -7.60 -6.81
C TYR A 275 -1.03 -6.27 -7.42
N MET A 276 -0.63 -6.33 -8.68
CA MET A 276 -0.34 -5.18 -9.53
C MET A 276 -0.96 -5.41 -10.90
N THR A 277 -1.86 -4.51 -11.35
CA THR A 277 -2.40 -4.55 -12.71
C THR A 277 -1.52 -3.74 -13.65
N LEU A 278 -1.25 -4.31 -14.81
CA LEU A 278 -0.35 -3.79 -15.83
C LEU A 278 -1.09 -3.68 -17.16
N PHE A 279 -1.11 -2.49 -17.73
CA PHE A 279 -1.64 -2.27 -19.08
C PHE A 279 -0.49 -2.10 -20.07
N LEU A 280 -0.37 -3.05 -21.00
CA LEU A 280 0.64 -3.07 -22.05
C LEU A 280 0.05 -2.44 -23.32
N PHE A 281 0.64 -1.36 -23.81
CA PHE A 281 0.19 -0.70 -25.05
C PHE A 281 1.35 -0.25 -25.92
N PHE A 282 1.15 -0.23 -27.23
CA PHE A 282 2.18 0.17 -28.18
C PHE A 282 2.28 1.69 -28.31
N SER A 283 3.50 2.23 -28.24
CA SER A 283 3.81 3.64 -28.42
C SER A 283 4.76 3.85 -29.60
N PRO A 284 4.24 4.14 -30.83
CA PRO A 284 5.07 4.27 -32.02
C PRO A 284 6.01 5.47 -31.99
N PHE A 285 5.63 6.54 -31.28
CA PHE A 285 6.39 7.79 -31.22
C PHE A 285 7.28 7.89 -29.98
N LYS A 286 7.48 6.78 -29.25
CA LYS A 286 8.41 6.76 -28.13
C LYS A 286 9.83 7.01 -28.65
N LYS A 287 10.56 7.88 -27.95
CA LYS A 287 11.98 8.12 -28.21
C LYS A 287 12.82 7.21 -27.30
N PRO A 288 13.97 6.72 -27.78
CA PRO A 288 14.58 6.95 -29.10
C PRO A 288 14.00 6.03 -30.19
N VAL A 289 13.33 4.96 -29.80
CA VAL A 289 12.68 3.99 -30.69
C VAL A 289 11.29 3.67 -30.14
N GLY A 290 10.32 3.52 -31.04
CA GLY A 290 8.96 3.09 -30.70
C GLY A 290 8.94 1.68 -30.09
N GLY A 291 7.97 1.42 -29.22
CA GLY A 291 7.88 0.14 -28.53
C GLY A 291 6.69 0.09 -27.58
N ASN A 292 6.58 -1.05 -26.89
CA ASN A 292 5.53 -1.24 -25.91
C ASN A 292 5.85 -0.53 -24.59
N ILE A 293 4.83 0.04 -23.98
CA ILE A 293 4.89 0.65 -22.65
C ILE A 293 4.05 -0.20 -21.71
N VAL A 294 4.62 -0.52 -20.55
CA VAL A 294 3.86 -1.09 -19.43
C VAL A 294 3.44 0.05 -18.53
N ARG A 295 2.13 0.23 -18.34
CA ARG A 295 1.60 1.12 -17.31
C ARG A 295 1.16 0.31 -16.11
N ILE A 296 1.71 0.62 -14.95
CA ILE A 296 1.18 0.14 -13.68
C ILE A 296 -0.07 0.96 -13.38
N CYS A 297 -1.24 0.32 -13.36
CA CYS A 297 -2.52 0.98 -13.17
C CYS A 297 -2.96 0.93 -11.71
N GLN A 298 -3.00 -0.27 -11.13
CA GLN A 298 -3.30 -0.46 -9.71
C GLN A 298 -2.17 -1.26 -9.07
N ALA A 299 -1.76 -0.86 -7.87
CA ALA A 299 -0.79 -1.60 -7.07
C ALA A 299 -1.27 -1.67 -5.64
N LEU A 300 -1.60 -2.87 -5.19
CA LEU A 300 -2.16 -3.13 -3.88
C LEU A 300 -1.34 -4.20 -3.15
N ILE A 301 -0.84 -3.84 -1.98
CA ILE A 301 -0.39 -4.81 -0.98
C ILE A 301 -1.41 -4.78 0.13
N LEU A 302 -2.00 -5.92 0.45
CA LEU A 302 -3.01 -5.99 1.50
C LEU A 302 -2.36 -5.58 2.83
N PRO A 303 -3.10 -4.89 3.73
CA PRO A 303 -2.57 -4.36 4.98
C PRO A 303 -1.65 -5.29 5.77
N PRO A 304 -1.94 -6.60 5.95
CA PRO A 304 -1.06 -7.54 6.68
C PRO A 304 0.33 -7.73 6.12
N TYR A 305 0.54 -7.35 4.87
CA TYR A 305 1.78 -7.55 4.13
C TYR A 305 2.46 -6.20 3.84
N GLN A 306 1.94 -5.08 4.34
CA GLN A 306 2.55 -3.79 4.10
C GLN A 306 3.87 -3.66 4.87
N ARG A 307 4.74 -2.76 4.38
CA ARG A 307 6.04 -2.40 4.99
C ARG A 307 7.05 -3.54 5.18
N GLN A 308 6.79 -4.73 4.62
CA GLN A 308 7.69 -5.89 4.65
C GLN A 308 8.55 -6.04 3.37
N GLY A 309 8.52 -5.03 2.50
CA GLY A 309 9.29 -5.01 1.24
C GLY A 309 8.63 -5.78 0.08
N HIS A 310 7.37 -6.20 0.21
CA HIS A 310 6.61 -6.88 -0.84
C HIS A 310 6.35 -6.00 -2.07
N GLY A 311 5.95 -4.73 -1.86
CA GLY A 311 5.77 -3.78 -2.97
C GLY A 311 7.05 -3.53 -3.78
N LYS A 312 8.22 -3.53 -3.11
CA LYS A 312 9.53 -3.43 -3.78
C LYS A 312 9.76 -4.62 -4.70
N ARG A 313 9.45 -5.83 -4.22
CA ARG A 313 9.64 -7.07 -4.99
C ARG A 313 8.68 -7.17 -6.17
N LEU A 314 7.44 -6.70 -6.05
CA LEU A 314 6.54 -6.57 -7.20
C LEU A 314 7.08 -5.57 -8.23
N MET A 315 7.63 -4.42 -7.79
CA MET A 315 8.25 -3.46 -8.70
C MET A 315 9.49 -4.05 -9.40
N ASP A 316 10.34 -4.76 -8.65
CA ASP A 316 11.51 -5.45 -9.21
C ASP A 316 11.08 -6.49 -10.27
N ALA A 317 10.05 -7.29 -9.98
CA ALA A 317 9.47 -8.25 -10.93
C ALA A 317 8.88 -7.54 -12.15
N CYS A 318 8.21 -6.39 -12.00
CA CYS A 318 7.72 -5.58 -13.11
C CYS A 318 8.85 -5.11 -14.03
N TYR A 319 10.02 -4.77 -13.49
CA TYR A 319 11.18 -4.42 -14.30
C TYR A 319 11.82 -5.63 -14.98
N GLN A 320 11.86 -6.79 -14.33
CA GLN A 320 12.29 -8.06 -14.95
C GLN A 320 11.38 -8.43 -16.13
N TYR A 321 10.06 -8.32 -15.93
CA TYR A 321 9.06 -8.46 -16.98
C TYR A 321 9.31 -7.49 -18.14
N ALA A 322 9.52 -6.21 -17.87
CA ALA A 322 9.81 -5.21 -18.90
C ALA A 322 11.17 -5.42 -19.63
N LYS A 323 12.06 -6.22 -19.06
CA LYS A 323 13.36 -6.59 -19.66
C LYS A 323 13.30 -7.90 -20.47
N GLY A 324 12.18 -8.61 -20.43
CA GLY A 324 11.99 -9.88 -21.14
C GLY A 324 12.43 -11.11 -20.34
N ASP A 325 12.71 -10.96 -19.04
CA ASP A 325 13.16 -12.08 -18.20
C ASP A 325 12.10 -13.19 -18.11
N PHE A 326 10.84 -12.89 -18.44
CA PHE A 326 9.69 -13.80 -18.40
C PHE A 326 9.09 -14.08 -19.79
N ASP A 327 9.85 -13.89 -20.88
CA ASP A 327 9.39 -14.08 -22.26
C ASP A 327 8.85 -15.49 -22.55
N THR A 328 9.36 -16.49 -21.83
CA THR A 328 8.91 -17.89 -21.95
C THR A 328 7.49 -18.10 -21.40
N ILE A 329 7.03 -17.23 -20.51
CA ILE A 329 5.74 -17.31 -19.81
C ILE A 329 4.67 -16.56 -20.59
N LEU A 330 4.89 -15.27 -20.89
CA LEU A 330 3.97 -14.46 -21.70
C LEU A 330 4.69 -13.93 -22.94
N LYS A 331 4.56 -14.62 -24.07
CA LYS A 331 5.19 -14.28 -25.36
C LYS A 331 4.74 -12.95 -25.98
N GLU A 332 3.71 -12.33 -25.41
CA GLU A 332 3.20 -11.02 -25.87
C GLU A 332 4.15 -9.85 -25.50
N GLN A 333 5.28 -10.14 -24.86
CA GLN A 333 6.34 -9.25 -24.34
C GLN A 333 7.33 -8.65 -25.38
N SER A 334 6.93 -8.42 -26.63
CA SER A 334 7.93 -7.89 -27.58
C SER A 334 8.23 -6.39 -27.34
N ASN A 335 9.51 -6.05 -27.24
CA ASN A 335 10.00 -4.67 -27.32
C ASN A 335 9.38 -3.69 -26.29
N ILE A 336 9.32 -4.08 -25.00
CA ILE A 336 8.96 -3.13 -23.93
C ILE A 336 10.11 -2.13 -23.74
N VAL A 337 9.79 -0.84 -23.83
CA VAL A 337 10.78 0.25 -23.80
C VAL A 337 10.68 1.12 -22.55
N GLU A 338 9.55 1.08 -21.83
CA GLU A 338 9.32 1.91 -20.65
C GLU A 338 8.26 1.30 -19.74
N VAL A 339 8.48 1.41 -18.42
CA VAL A 339 7.45 1.24 -17.38
C VAL A 339 7.04 2.63 -16.89
N ASN A 340 5.76 2.96 -16.98
CA ASN A 340 5.17 4.14 -16.35
C ASN A 340 4.09 3.74 -15.34
N VAL A 341 3.53 4.72 -14.64
CA VAL A 341 2.54 4.50 -13.57
C VAL A 341 1.41 5.48 -13.79
N GLU A 342 0.18 5.00 -13.65
CA GLU A 342 -1.03 5.79 -13.63
C GLU A 342 -1.22 6.45 -12.27
N ASP A 343 -1.34 7.78 -12.29
CA ASP A 343 -1.69 8.63 -11.14
C ASP A 343 -1.17 8.12 -9.76
N PRO A 344 0.17 8.02 -9.60
CA PRO A 344 0.75 7.30 -8.46
C PRO A 344 0.49 8.00 -7.13
N ALA A 345 -0.09 7.28 -6.17
CA ALA A 345 -0.22 7.76 -4.79
C ALA A 345 1.15 8.10 -4.16
N PRO A 346 1.23 9.02 -3.19
CA PRO A 346 2.49 9.44 -2.58
C PRO A 346 3.33 8.30 -2.01
N GLY A 347 2.69 7.26 -1.48
CA GLY A 347 3.37 6.04 -1.01
C GLY A 347 4.04 5.25 -2.13
N PHE A 348 3.38 5.14 -3.29
CA PHE A 348 3.93 4.47 -4.48
C PHE A 348 5.06 5.28 -5.11
N VAL A 349 4.95 6.62 -5.15
CA VAL A 349 6.04 7.50 -5.61
C VAL A 349 7.32 7.23 -4.81
N GLN A 350 7.23 7.17 -3.47
CA GLN A 350 8.39 6.89 -2.61
C GLN A 350 8.99 5.51 -2.87
N LEU A 351 8.13 4.49 -3.02
CA LEU A 351 8.56 3.13 -3.36
C LEU A 351 9.33 3.11 -4.67
N ARG A 352 8.74 3.69 -5.73
CA ARG A 352 9.33 3.74 -7.07
C ARG A 352 10.66 4.47 -7.08
N VAL A 353 10.73 5.64 -6.44
CA VAL A 353 11.97 6.42 -6.39
C VAL A 353 13.09 5.63 -5.71
N ALA A 354 12.79 4.86 -4.65
CA ALA A 354 13.78 4.01 -3.99
C ALA A 354 14.26 2.86 -4.89
N VAL A 355 13.36 2.21 -5.63
CA VAL A 355 13.70 1.14 -6.59
C VAL A 355 14.51 1.69 -7.77
N ASP A 356 14.06 2.79 -8.38
CA ASP A 356 14.70 3.40 -9.54
C ASP A 356 16.09 3.97 -9.19
N TYR A 357 16.26 4.49 -7.97
CA TYR A 357 17.58 4.85 -7.42
C TYR A 357 18.51 3.63 -7.32
N HIS A 358 18.01 2.48 -6.85
CA HIS A 358 18.80 1.25 -6.78
C HIS A 358 19.19 0.75 -8.16
N LEU A 359 18.28 0.79 -9.14
CA LEU A 359 18.56 0.42 -10.53
C LEU A 359 19.65 1.31 -11.14
N LEU A 360 19.55 2.64 -10.97
CA LEU A 360 20.56 3.56 -11.50
C LEU A 360 21.90 3.42 -10.77
N SER A 361 21.89 3.17 -9.46
CA SER A 361 23.12 2.94 -8.69
C SER A 361 23.85 1.70 -9.17
N LYS A 362 23.13 0.58 -9.38
CA LYS A 362 23.68 -0.64 -9.96
C LYS A 362 24.22 -0.41 -11.38
N TYR A 363 23.47 0.32 -12.20
CA TYR A 363 23.92 0.71 -13.54
C TYR A 363 25.19 1.56 -13.52
N LYS A 364 25.35 2.44 -12.53
CA LYS A 364 26.57 3.23 -12.35
C LYS A 364 27.77 2.37 -11.97
N GLU A 365 27.57 1.37 -11.09
CA GLU A 365 28.63 0.50 -10.58
C GLU A 365 29.10 -0.54 -11.60
N GLU A 366 28.15 -1.11 -12.36
CA GLU A 366 28.41 -2.20 -13.30
C GLU A 366 28.52 -1.73 -14.76
N GLY A 367 28.03 -0.53 -15.06
CA GLY A 367 27.98 0.01 -16.41
C GLY A 367 29.31 0.59 -16.83
N ASP A 368 29.95 -0.08 -17.80
CA ASP A 368 30.99 0.54 -18.62
C ASP A 368 30.32 1.49 -19.62
N CYS A 369 30.01 2.71 -19.20
CA CYS A 369 29.45 3.70 -20.11
C CYS A 369 30.01 5.11 -19.91
N SER A 370 30.37 5.73 -21.04
CA SER A 370 30.83 7.12 -21.13
C SER A 370 29.85 8.14 -20.55
N ILE A 371 28.56 7.79 -20.46
CA ILE A 371 27.53 8.62 -19.82
C ILE A 371 27.79 8.71 -18.31
N CYS A 372 28.20 7.61 -17.66
CA CYS A 372 28.53 7.62 -16.24
C CYS A 372 29.74 8.54 -15.96
N GLU A 373 30.81 8.44 -16.73
CA GLU A 373 31.99 9.30 -16.60
C GLU A 373 31.67 10.78 -16.81
N LYS A 374 30.72 11.08 -17.72
CA LYS A 374 30.29 12.45 -18.01
C LYS A 374 29.54 13.09 -16.86
N TYR A 375 28.66 12.35 -16.18
CA TYR A 375 27.71 12.91 -15.22
C TYR A 375 28.06 12.65 -13.75
N PHE A 376 28.80 11.60 -13.41
CA PHE A 376 29.16 11.28 -12.02
C PHE A 376 30.52 11.88 -11.60
N LYS A 377 30.89 13.04 -12.17
CA LYS A 377 32.08 13.79 -11.75
C LYS A 377 31.85 14.54 -10.44
N ASP A 378 32.88 14.55 -9.59
CA ASP A 378 32.86 15.28 -8.32
C ASP A 378 32.74 16.80 -8.55
N GLY A 379 31.94 17.46 -7.70
CA GLY A 379 31.79 18.93 -7.71
C GLY A 379 30.89 19.50 -8.82
N GLU A 380 30.43 18.68 -9.77
CA GLU A 380 29.50 19.09 -10.83
C GLU A 380 28.05 18.69 -10.50
N TYR A 381 27.15 19.67 -10.54
CA TYR A 381 25.72 19.52 -10.28
C TYR A 381 24.91 20.04 -11.46
N LEU A 382 24.91 19.27 -12.54
CA LEU A 382 24.14 19.55 -13.76
C LEU A 382 23.18 18.40 -14.02
N LEU A 383 21.96 18.73 -14.46
CA LEU A 383 21.01 17.74 -14.94
C LEU A 383 21.57 17.01 -16.17
N MET A 384 21.22 15.73 -16.32
CA MET A 384 21.49 15.03 -17.56
C MET A 384 20.75 15.72 -18.71
N ASN A 385 21.31 15.71 -19.91
CA ASN A 385 20.55 16.19 -21.07
C ASN A 385 19.44 15.18 -21.42
N ASP A 386 18.43 15.62 -22.15
CA ASP A 386 17.25 14.79 -22.49
C ASP A 386 17.62 13.52 -23.27
N ALA A 387 18.65 13.55 -24.13
CA ALA A 387 19.06 12.40 -24.92
C ALA A 387 19.69 11.31 -24.03
N ASP A 388 20.65 11.69 -23.17
CA ASP A 388 21.34 10.77 -22.27
C ASP A 388 20.36 10.20 -21.22
N ALA A 389 19.49 11.04 -20.65
CA ALA A 389 18.45 10.58 -19.72
C ALA A 389 17.45 9.63 -20.39
N THR A 390 17.11 9.86 -21.66
CA THR A 390 16.23 8.97 -22.43
C THR A 390 16.92 7.64 -22.74
N ASN A 391 18.20 7.65 -23.09
CA ASN A 391 18.97 6.44 -23.38
C ASN A 391 19.12 5.56 -22.13
N ILE A 392 19.46 6.13 -20.98
CA ILE A 392 19.49 5.40 -19.71
C ILE A 392 18.08 4.90 -19.37
N GLY A 393 17.06 5.73 -19.56
CA GLY A 393 15.66 5.38 -19.29
C GLY A 393 15.23 4.14 -20.05
N VAL A 394 15.59 4.02 -21.32
CA VAL A 394 15.34 2.81 -22.12
C VAL A 394 16.09 1.63 -21.52
N GLN A 395 17.38 1.72 -21.26
CA GLN A 395 18.16 0.60 -20.72
C GLN A 395 17.63 0.08 -19.39
N LEU A 396 17.15 0.99 -18.53
CA LEU A 396 16.58 0.65 -17.23
C LEU A 396 15.06 0.41 -17.25
N ARG A 397 14.39 0.66 -18.38
CA ARG A 397 12.93 0.63 -18.56
C ARG A 397 12.19 1.61 -17.64
N ILE A 398 12.82 2.72 -17.25
CA ILE A 398 12.22 3.79 -16.42
C ILE A 398 12.02 5.07 -17.22
N THR A 399 11.13 5.95 -16.77
CA THR A 399 10.90 7.21 -17.49
C THR A 399 12.09 8.15 -17.36
N LYS A 400 12.27 9.05 -18.35
CA LYS A 400 13.34 10.07 -18.30
C LYS A 400 13.32 10.89 -17.00
N THR A 401 12.12 11.15 -16.47
CA THR A 401 11.94 11.89 -15.21
C THR A 401 12.46 11.07 -14.02
N GLN A 402 12.21 9.76 -14.00
CA GLN A 402 12.73 8.88 -12.95
C GLN A 402 14.25 8.74 -13.02
N VAL A 403 14.85 8.73 -14.22
CA VAL A 403 16.32 8.79 -14.36
C VAL A 403 16.89 10.04 -13.69
N GLN A 404 16.29 11.22 -13.94
CA GLN A 404 16.76 12.47 -13.35
C GLN A 404 16.60 12.47 -11.82
N ILE A 405 15.47 11.96 -11.30
CA ILE A 405 15.23 11.84 -9.86
C ILE A 405 16.26 10.90 -9.20
N ALA A 406 16.47 9.71 -9.76
CA ALA A 406 17.46 8.77 -9.26
C ALA A 406 18.88 9.37 -9.30
N TYR A 407 19.21 10.10 -10.36
CA TYR A 407 20.47 10.81 -10.50
C TYR A 407 20.66 11.93 -9.46
N GLU A 408 19.62 12.71 -9.17
CA GLU A 408 19.63 13.72 -8.10
C GLU A 408 19.95 13.08 -6.73
N ILE A 409 19.43 11.88 -6.45
CA ILE A 409 19.71 11.13 -5.23
C ILE A 409 21.16 10.64 -5.20
N CYS A 410 21.69 10.12 -6.31
CA CYS A 410 23.12 9.79 -6.43
C CYS A 410 24.00 11.01 -6.11
N LYS A 411 23.68 12.17 -6.70
CA LYS A 411 24.39 13.43 -6.44
C LYS A 411 24.26 13.91 -5.01
N LEU A 412 23.10 13.72 -4.37
CA LEU A 412 22.93 14.00 -2.95
C LEU A 412 23.84 13.12 -2.09
N SER A 413 23.94 11.82 -2.41
CA SER A 413 24.82 10.88 -1.70
C SER A 413 26.29 11.29 -1.84
N GLU A 414 26.74 11.58 -3.07
CA GLU A 414 28.11 12.05 -3.35
C GLU A 414 28.42 13.35 -2.61
N LYS A 415 27.54 14.35 -2.71
CA LYS A 415 27.66 15.62 -1.99
C LYS A 415 27.80 15.41 -0.48
N THR A 416 26.94 14.55 0.08
CA THR A 416 26.92 14.28 1.54
C THR A 416 28.24 13.66 1.97
N LYS A 417 28.73 12.64 1.25
CA LYS A 417 30.02 12.00 1.52
C LYS A 417 31.19 12.98 1.34
N TYR A 418 31.15 13.85 0.33
CA TYR A 418 32.18 14.85 0.07
C TYR A 418 32.29 15.85 1.23
N LEU A 419 31.16 16.37 1.71
CA LEU A 419 31.10 17.33 2.81
C LEU A 419 31.49 16.69 4.14
N GLN A 420 31.04 15.46 4.43
CA GLN A 420 31.42 14.72 5.64
C GLN A 420 32.94 14.50 5.73
N LYS A 421 33.60 14.15 4.61
CA LYS A 421 35.06 13.94 4.59
C LYS A 421 35.89 15.19 4.83
N ARG A 422 35.30 16.38 4.71
CA ARG A 422 35.98 17.68 4.79
C ARG A 422 35.39 18.60 5.86
N GLU A 423 34.59 18.06 6.78
CA GLU A 423 33.83 18.86 7.74
C GLU A 423 34.71 19.86 8.52
N ASP A 424 35.91 19.45 8.89
CA ASP A 424 36.86 20.28 9.66
C ASP A 424 37.68 21.27 8.79
N ASN A 425 37.73 21.06 7.47
CA ASN A 425 38.69 21.74 6.57
C ASN A 425 38.03 22.48 5.39
N ILE A 426 36.70 22.45 5.28
CA ILE A 426 35.98 23.16 4.21
C ILE A 426 35.59 24.57 4.66
N GLU A 427 35.91 25.57 3.84
CA GLU A 427 35.46 26.93 4.11
C GLU A 427 33.93 27.03 4.01
N ALA A 428 33.33 27.86 4.86
CA ALA A 428 31.88 28.05 4.87
C ALA A 428 31.33 28.55 3.51
N ALA A 429 32.12 29.38 2.80
CA ALA A 429 31.77 29.88 1.47
C ALA A 429 31.72 28.75 0.43
N ASP A 430 32.70 27.85 0.43
CA ASP A 430 32.76 26.70 -0.47
C ASP A 430 31.61 25.72 -0.22
N LYS A 431 31.29 25.47 1.06
CA LYS A 431 30.15 24.65 1.44
C LYS A 431 28.84 25.23 0.91
N GLU A 432 28.59 26.53 1.10
CA GLU A 432 27.39 27.19 0.59
C GLU A 432 27.35 27.18 -0.95
N GLU A 433 28.48 27.35 -1.63
CA GLU A 433 28.53 27.28 -3.09
C GLU A 433 28.13 25.88 -3.60
N ILE A 434 28.64 24.82 -2.98
CA ILE A 434 28.29 23.43 -3.30
C ILE A 434 26.79 23.19 -3.07
N GLU A 435 26.27 23.62 -1.91
CA GLU A 435 24.85 23.47 -1.59
C GLU A 435 23.96 24.23 -2.56
N LYS A 436 24.36 25.45 -2.94
CA LYS A 436 23.67 26.28 -3.92
C LYS A 436 23.65 25.63 -5.31
N LYS A 437 24.78 25.09 -5.79
CA LYS A 437 24.84 24.39 -7.08
C LYS A 437 23.89 23.19 -7.12
N PHE A 438 23.91 22.35 -6.09
CA PHE A 438 22.98 21.22 -5.97
C PHE A 438 21.51 21.68 -5.88
N ARG A 439 21.21 22.72 -5.09
CA ARG A 439 19.87 23.29 -4.96
C ARG A 439 19.33 23.79 -6.29
N LEU A 440 20.15 24.48 -7.08
CA LEU A 440 19.78 24.99 -8.40
C LEU A 440 19.51 23.86 -9.40
N MET A 441 20.29 22.77 -9.36
CA MET A 441 20.08 21.59 -10.20
C MET A 441 18.69 20.99 -9.98
N VAL A 442 18.32 20.70 -8.73
CA VAL A 442 17.01 20.10 -8.38
C VAL A 442 15.87 21.09 -8.69
N LYS A 443 16.01 22.36 -8.31
CA LYS A 443 15.00 23.39 -8.60
C LYS A 443 14.76 23.57 -10.11
N LYS A 444 15.77 23.36 -10.95
CA LYS A 444 15.62 23.41 -12.41
C LYS A 444 14.70 22.30 -12.93
N ARG A 445 14.78 21.08 -12.38
CA ARG A 445 13.86 19.98 -12.71
C ARG A 445 12.46 20.26 -12.18
N LEU A 446 12.33 20.63 -10.91
CA LEU A 446 11.03 20.91 -10.27
C LEU A 446 10.28 22.01 -11.01
N ASN A 447 10.95 23.13 -11.32
CA ASN A 447 10.38 24.21 -12.10
C ASN A 447 9.99 23.81 -13.54
N SER A 448 10.53 22.70 -14.06
CA SER A 448 10.12 22.18 -15.37
C SER A 448 8.94 21.22 -15.31
N LEU A 449 8.74 20.53 -14.19
CA LEU A 449 7.63 19.58 -13.99
C LEU A 449 6.38 20.32 -13.55
N ASP A 450 6.50 21.19 -12.55
CA ASP A 450 5.39 21.89 -11.92
C ASP A 450 5.14 23.25 -12.61
N LYS A 451 5.38 23.35 -13.93
CA LYS A 451 5.27 24.62 -14.67
C LYS A 451 3.89 25.25 -14.57
N GLU A 452 2.85 24.44 -14.51
CA GLU A 452 1.46 24.89 -14.43
C GLU A 452 1.14 25.40 -13.03
N ASP A 453 1.44 24.63 -11.98
CA ASP A 453 1.21 25.02 -10.58
C ASP A 453 2.08 26.22 -10.15
N ILE A 454 3.37 26.20 -10.50
CA ILE A 454 4.27 27.35 -10.28
C ILE A 454 3.87 28.51 -11.19
N GLY A 455 3.33 28.22 -12.37
CA GLY A 455 2.80 29.20 -13.31
C GLY A 455 1.63 29.99 -12.72
N ALA A 456 0.76 29.31 -11.98
CA ALA A 456 -0.46 29.83 -11.35
C ALA A 456 -0.22 30.80 -10.19
N CYS A 457 0.98 30.81 -9.61
CA CYS A 457 1.36 31.81 -8.61
C CYS A 457 1.38 33.22 -9.22
N ALA A 458 0.75 34.19 -8.54
CA ALA A 458 0.57 35.55 -9.05
C ALA A 458 1.88 36.35 -9.06
N THR A 459 2.75 36.12 -8.07
CA THR A 459 3.98 36.89 -7.89
C THR A 459 5.25 36.04 -7.97
N LYS A 460 6.38 36.69 -8.29
CA LYS A 460 7.70 36.05 -8.27
C LYS A 460 8.08 35.52 -6.86
N ILE A 461 7.63 36.21 -5.82
CA ILE A 461 7.89 35.83 -4.42
C ILE A 461 7.15 34.53 -4.08
N GLU A 462 5.87 34.44 -4.43
CA GLU A 462 5.07 33.21 -4.25
C GLU A 462 5.67 32.03 -5.03
N LYS A 463 6.09 32.25 -6.28
CA LYS A 463 6.79 31.23 -7.09
C LYS A 463 8.03 30.70 -6.39
N GLN A 464 8.85 31.61 -5.85
CA GLN A 464 10.08 31.26 -5.14
C GLN A 464 9.80 30.53 -3.82
N ALA A 465 8.76 30.94 -3.08
CA ALA A 465 8.34 30.30 -1.85
C ALA A 465 7.82 28.89 -2.10
N MET A 466 6.93 28.70 -3.08
CA MET A 466 6.38 27.41 -3.46
C MET A 466 7.49 26.45 -3.94
N LEU A 467 8.36 26.91 -4.85
CA LEU A 467 9.49 26.11 -5.32
C LEU A 467 10.49 25.76 -4.21
N THR A 468 10.59 26.60 -3.16
CA THR A 468 11.41 26.28 -1.98
C THR A 468 10.75 25.21 -1.14
N LYS A 469 9.44 25.30 -0.88
CA LYS A 469 8.66 24.27 -0.19
C LYS A 469 8.76 22.91 -0.88
N ILE A 470 8.51 22.84 -2.19
CA ILE A 470 8.59 21.60 -2.97
C ILE A 470 10.01 21.04 -2.95
N TYR A 471 11.02 21.90 -3.04
CA TYR A 471 12.42 21.50 -2.92
C TYR A 471 12.71 20.87 -1.56
N ASP A 472 12.30 21.50 -0.46
CA ASP A 472 12.56 21.01 0.89
C ASP A 472 11.89 19.65 1.15
N GLU A 473 10.63 19.49 0.69
CA GLU A 473 9.90 18.21 0.73
C GLU A 473 10.60 17.13 -0.11
N THR A 474 11.04 17.48 -1.32
CA THR A 474 11.79 16.58 -2.22
C THR A 474 13.09 16.10 -1.56
N ILE A 475 13.88 17.01 -1.00
CA ILE A 475 15.14 16.69 -0.32
C ILE A 475 14.90 15.86 0.95
N ALA A 476 13.85 16.15 1.71
CA ALA A 476 13.47 15.32 2.84
C ALA A 476 13.16 13.87 2.40
N GLY A 477 12.45 13.70 1.28
CA GLY A 477 12.23 12.39 0.65
C GLY A 477 13.54 11.69 0.27
N TYR A 478 14.45 12.39 -0.42
CA TYR A 478 15.74 11.82 -0.85
C TYR A 478 16.60 11.39 0.33
N LYS A 479 16.66 12.19 1.40
CA LYS A 479 17.40 11.84 2.63
C LYS A 479 16.83 10.59 3.30
N LYS A 480 15.50 10.42 3.32
CA LYS A 480 14.87 9.20 3.84
C LYS A 480 15.33 7.99 3.05
N ILE A 481 15.31 8.06 1.72
CA ILE A 481 15.74 6.95 0.84
C ILE A 481 17.20 6.57 1.08
N LEU A 482 18.11 7.54 1.14
CA LEU A 482 19.53 7.27 1.42
C LEU A 482 19.73 6.56 2.76
N LYS A 483 19.04 7.03 3.82
CA LYS A 483 19.09 6.42 5.15
C LYS A 483 18.62 4.96 5.15
N TYR A 484 17.60 4.62 4.36
CA TYR A 484 17.13 3.24 4.22
C TYR A 484 18.15 2.36 3.47
N THR A 485 18.75 2.88 2.41
CA THR A 485 19.75 2.15 1.61
C THR A 485 21.02 1.85 2.42
N GLU A 486 21.50 2.82 3.21
CA GLU A 486 22.67 2.63 4.09
C GLU A 486 22.42 1.54 5.14
N ARG A 487 21.26 1.56 5.79
CA ARG A 487 20.85 0.51 6.76
C ARG A 487 20.75 -0.88 6.11
N SER A 488 20.21 -0.94 4.90
CA SER A 488 20.06 -2.20 4.16
C SER A 488 21.42 -2.76 3.70
N GLY A 489 22.39 -1.90 3.38
CA GLY A 489 23.77 -2.28 3.04
C GLY A 489 24.56 -2.81 4.24
N VAL A 490 24.39 -2.20 5.42
CA VAL A 490 25.00 -2.68 6.67
C VAL A 490 24.48 -4.08 7.04
N ASN A 491 23.16 -4.32 6.92
CA ASN A 491 22.59 -5.64 7.19
C ASN A 491 23.02 -6.73 6.19
N ARG A 492 23.28 -6.40 4.91
CA ARG A 492 23.82 -7.40 3.95
C ARG A 492 25.25 -7.83 4.29
N ASN A 493 26.08 -6.94 4.85
CA ASN A 493 27.43 -7.30 5.29
C ASN A 493 27.43 -8.08 6.61
N ALA A 494 26.42 -7.90 7.46
CA ALA A 494 26.26 -8.68 8.69
C ALA A 494 25.73 -10.12 8.44
N VAL A 495 25.00 -10.36 7.34
CA VAL A 495 24.48 -11.69 6.98
C VAL A 495 25.51 -12.54 6.21
N ASN A 496 26.61 -11.94 5.73
CA ASN A 496 27.70 -12.64 5.04
C ASN A 496 28.91 -12.93 5.97
N VAL A 497 28.74 -12.77 7.28
CA VAL A 497 29.73 -13.18 8.28
C VAL A 497 29.01 -14.10 9.26
N ASP A 498 28.82 -15.34 8.85
CA ASP A 498 28.89 -16.56 9.69
C ASP A 498 28.75 -17.82 8.82
#